data_AF-A0A101VYA0-F1
#
_entry.id   AF-A0A101VYA0-F1
#
_cell.length_a   1.000
_cell.length_b   1.000
_cell.length_c   1.000
_cell.angle_alpha   90.00
_cell.angle_beta   90.00
_cell.angle_gamma   90.00
#
_symmetry.space_group_name_H-M   'P 1'
#
loop_
_entity.id
_entity.type
_entity.pdbx_description
1 polymer ?
#
loop_
_entity_poly.entity_id
_entity_poly.type
_entity_poly.pdbx_seq_one_letter_code
_entity_poly.pdbx_strand_id
1 'polypeptide(L)'
;MIPQLFTYNPDMIILYTGHNEFYGYKGYSEIAGKSNYFIEDVIENILKSISLSSPIEYDNNLDDFETLLPVNSNNKIITNSQYAYIKIKNNFISNINQISYKCVENQVQLILTTMPDNYLLPPLGISNNKEEVSTDILFSNARMALIRDGNISTAVKLFKKTKDSDGLRLRVPEDFNEDMKNISFGNTADVYSEFANNSPNGIPGNELFLDYIHPSKDGLDLIASVYARVIINNYCSKNNIKNEFEPVNFSESISIEDSVLAKKRVDRSLELIKKLKSTQYENAAGMY
;
A
#
# COMPACT_ATOMS: atom_id res chain seq x y z
N MET A 1 -3.68 -7.71 20.03
CA MET A 1 -4.21 -8.55 18.93
C MET A 1 -3.40 -9.79 18.60
N ILE A 2 -2.11 -9.74 18.27
CA ILE A 2 -1.41 -10.97 17.84
C ILE A 2 -1.63 -12.16 18.81
N PRO A 3 -1.59 -11.95 20.15
CA PRO A 3 -1.97 -13.01 21.09
C PRO A 3 -3.41 -13.54 20.96
N GLN A 4 -4.37 -12.70 20.56
CA GLN A 4 -5.77 -13.10 20.31
C GLN A 4 -5.95 -13.81 18.97
N LEU A 5 -5.14 -13.52 17.94
CA LEU A 5 -5.20 -14.27 16.69
C LEU A 5 -4.81 -15.74 16.92
N PHE A 6 -3.88 -15.99 17.84
CA PHE A 6 -3.48 -17.34 18.18
C PHE A 6 -4.56 -18.16 18.90
N THR A 7 -5.61 -17.54 19.46
CA THR A 7 -6.72 -18.32 20.05
C THR A 7 -7.54 -19.07 19.00
N TYR A 8 -7.46 -18.65 17.73
CA TYR A 8 -8.05 -19.37 16.60
C TYR A 8 -7.18 -20.53 16.10
N ASN A 9 -6.00 -20.76 16.70
CA ASN A 9 -5.03 -21.78 16.30
C ASN A 9 -4.75 -21.80 14.78
N PRO A 10 -4.35 -20.66 14.18
CA PRO A 10 -4.10 -20.60 12.74
C PRO A 10 -2.87 -21.42 12.34
N ASP A 11 -2.95 -22.17 11.24
CA ASP A 11 -1.78 -22.78 10.62
C ASP A 11 -0.83 -21.73 10.01
N MET A 12 -1.39 -20.59 9.57
CA MET A 12 -0.69 -19.51 8.88
C MET A 12 -1.40 -18.18 9.08
N ILE A 13 -0.62 -17.09 9.08
CA ILE A 13 -1.08 -15.70 8.99
C ILE A 13 -0.48 -15.09 7.72
N ILE A 14 -1.33 -14.53 6.85
CA ILE A 14 -0.90 -13.66 5.74
C ILE A 14 -1.12 -12.22 6.16
N LEU A 15 -0.06 -11.43 6.18
CA LEU A 15 -0.10 -10.02 6.58
C LEU A 15 -0.11 -9.12 5.34
N TYR A 16 -1.25 -8.45 5.12
CA TYR A 16 -1.39 -7.34 4.19
C TYR A 16 -1.31 -6.05 4.99
N THR A 17 -0.25 -5.27 4.81
CA THR A 17 -0.06 -4.04 5.58
C THR A 17 -0.82 -2.87 4.99
N GLY A 18 -1.28 -2.94 3.73
CA GLY A 18 -1.77 -1.78 3.00
C GLY A 18 -0.65 -0.84 2.55
N HIS A 19 -1.02 0.26 1.88
CA HIS A 19 -0.09 1.15 1.18
C HIS A 19 0.45 2.32 1.99
N ASN A 20 -0.14 2.67 3.13
CA ASN A 20 0.20 3.86 3.92
C ASN A 20 0.34 3.59 5.42
N GLU A 21 0.09 2.36 5.85
CA GLU A 21 0.04 1.96 7.26
C GLU A 21 1.44 1.95 7.90
N PHE A 22 2.49 2.16 7.10
CA PHE A 22 3.83 2.47 7.60
C PHE A 22 3.86 3.77 8.43
N TYR A 23 2.87 4.66 8.29
CA TYR A 23 2.72 5.81 9.18
C TYR A 23 2.24 5.48 10.59
N GLY A 24 1.62 4.31 10.79
CA GLY A 24 0.88 3.99 12.01
C GLY A 24 -0.61 4.34 11.92
N TYR A 25 -1.37 3.98 12.95
CA TYR A 25 -2.85 4.03 12.94
C TYR A 25 -3.45 5.43 12.89
N LYS A 26 -2.68 6.44 13.31
CA LYS A 26 -3.08 7.85 13.21
C LYS A 26 -2.63 8.49 11.90
N GLY A 27 -2.07 7.69 10.99
CA GLY A 27 -1.52 8.16 9.74
C GLY A 27 -0.49 9.27 9.94
N TYR A 28 -0.55 10.28 9.07
CA TYR A 28 0.35 11.43 9.10
C TYR A 28 0.32 12.28 10.38
N SER A 29 -0.67 12.10 11.27
CA SER A 29 -0.77 12.85 12.53
C SER A 29 0.12 12.29 13.65
N GLU A 30 0.58 11.04 13.54
CA GLU A 30 1.52 10.40 14.49
C GLU A 30 2.94 11.01 14.40
N ILE A 31 3.26 11.63 13.27
CA ILE A 31 4.54 12.30 13.01
C ILE A 31 4.69 13.59 13.84
N ALA A 32 3.57 14.21 14.24
CA ALA A 32 3.55 15.55 14.83
C ALA A 32 3.54 15.58 16.37
N GLY A 33 3.45 14.46 17.09
CA GLY A 33 3.28 14.51 18.54
C GLY A 33 3.58 13.22 19.30
N LYS A 34 4.48 13.37 20.28
CA LYS A 34 4.76 12.50 21.45
C LYS A 34 3.75 11.37 21.73
N SER A 35 3.87 10.26 21.04
CA SER A 35 3.30 9.02 21.54
C SER A 35 3.97 7.78 20.99
N ASN A 36 4.45 6.93 21.89
CA ASN A 36 4.77 5.54 21.62
C ASN A 36 3.47 4.71 21.62
N TYR A 37 2.47 5.08 20.80
CA TYR A 37 1.24 4.30 20.76
C TYR A 37 1.46 3.08 19.87
N PHE A 38 1.57 1.94 20.54
CA PHE A 38 1.74 0.64 19.95
C PHE A 38 0.49 0.28 19.11
N ILE A 39 0.70 -0.42 18.00
CA ILE A 39 -0.38 -1.05 17.21
C ILE A 39 -1.30 -1.91 18.09
N GLU A 40 -0.84 -2.34 19.27
CA GLU A 40 -1.65 -3.08 20.26
C GLU A 40 -2.90 -2.33 20.74
N ASP A 41 -2.84 -1.01 20.98
CA ASP A 41 -3.96 -0.21 21.53
C ASP A 41 -5.10 -0.03 20.50
N VAL A 42 -4.72 0.08 19.23
CA VAL A 42 -5.63 0.30 18.10
C VAL A 42 -6.51 -0.91 17.89
N ILE A 43 -5.89 -2.07 18.00
CA ILE A 43 -6.58 -3.29 17.70
C ILE A 43 -7.42 -3.78 18.88
N GLU A 44 -7.03 -3.43 20.11
CA GLU A 44 -7.91 -3.61 21.26
C GLU A 44 -9.23 -2.83 21.10
N ASN A 45 -9.20 -1.65 20.48
CA ASN A 45 -10.39 -0.86 20.17
C ASN A 45 -11.23 -1.45 19.03
N ILE A 46 -10.59 -1.97 17.97
CA ILE A 46 -11.30 -2.67 16.86
C ILE A 46 -11.95 -3.97 17.34
N LEU A 47 -11.29 -4.72 18.24
CA LEU A 47 -11.87 -5.95 18.76
C LEU A 47 -12.97 -5.70 19.79
N LYS A 48 -12.89 -4.61 20.57
CA LYS A 48 -13.99 -4.15 21.42
C LYS A 48 -15.23 -3.77 20.59
N SER A 49 -15.06 -3.20 19.40
CA SER A 49 -16.19 -2.88 18.51
C SER A 49 -16.78 -4.12 17.82
N ILE A 50 -15.98 -5.16 17.55
CA ILE A 50 -16.46 -6.44 16.96
C ILE A 50 -17.12 -7.35 18.02
N SER A 51 -16.67 -7.31 19.28
CA SER A 51 -17.17 -8.18 20.36
C SER A 51 -18.51 -7.72 20.96
N LEU A 52 -18.89 -6.47 20.72
CA LEU A 52 -20.24 -5.96 21.01
C LEU A 52 -21.06 -6.15 19.75
N SER A 53 -22.12 -6.95 19.83
CA SER A 53 -23.08 -7.25 18.75
C SER A 53 -23.88 -6.01 18.32
N SER A 54 -23.18 -4.99 17.86
CA SER A 54 -23.71 -3.84 17.16
C SER A 54 -23.28 -4.00 15.71
N PRO A 55 -24.15 -3.77 14.71
CA PRO A 55 -23.70 -3.68 13.34
C PRO A 55 -22.56 -2.66 13.30
N ILE A 56 -21.47 -3.01 12.62
CA ILE A 56 -20.36 -2.10 12.40
C ILE A 56 -20.92 -0.93 11.58
N GLU A 57 -21.42 0.11 12.26
CA GLU A 57 -21.51 1.43 11.67
C GLU A 57 -20.07 1.90 11.52
N TYR A 58 -19.50 1.56 10.36
CA TYR A 58 -18.30 2.21 9.88
C TYR A 58 -18.64 3.70 9.80
N ASP A 59 -17.95 4.53 10.58
CA ASP A 59 -18.16 5.97 10.56
C ASP A 59 -17.82 6.48 9.15
N ASN A 60 -18.85 6.73 8.35
CA ASN A 60 -18.73 7.22 6.96
C ASN A 60 -18.07 8.61 6.87
N ASN A 61 -17.79 9.24 8.02
CA ASN A 61 -17.33 10.62 8.12
C ASN A 61 -15.81 10.79 8.28
N LEU A 62 -15.03 9.72 8.42
CA LEU A 62 -13.58 9.81 8.52
C LEU A 62 -12.94 9.07 7.35
N ASP A 63 -12.73 9.81 6.26
CA ASP A 63 -11.98 9.34 5.10
C ASP A 63 -10.54 9.02 5.53
N ASP A 64 -10.01 7.89 5.05
CA ASP A 64 -8.57 7.61 5.08
C ASP A 64 -7.83 8.80 4.45
N PHE A 65 -8.33 9.36 3.35
CA PHE A 65 -7.70 10.52 2.73
C PHE A 65 -7.72 11.83 3.56
N GLU A 66 -8.76 12.14 4.33
CA GLU A 66 -8.79 13.33 5.20
C GLU A 66 -7.93 13.14 6.46
N THR A 67 -7.74 11.89 6.89
CA THR A 67 -6.86 11.49 8.00
C THR A 67 -5.39 11.37 7.56
N LEU A 68 -5.15 10.98 6.30
CA LEU A 68 -3.82 10.70 5.72
C LEU A 68 -3.23 11.89 4.96
N LEU A 69 -4.04 12.70 4.28
CA LEU A 69 -3.59 13.97 3.71
C LEU A 69 -4.06 15.08 4.64
N PRO A 70 -3.18 15.63 5.49
CA PRO A 70 -3.52 16.82 6.24
C PRO A 70 -3.77 17.94 5.22
N VAL A 71 -5.05 18.21 4.98
CA VAL A 71 -5.57 19.27 4.09
C VAL A 71 -4.98 20.65 4.45
N ASN A 72 -4.35 20.77 5.64
CA ASN A 72 -3.78 21.98 6.19
C ASN A 72 -2.26 21.95 6.47
N SER A 73 -1.41 21.30 5.66
CA SER A 73 0.04 21.50 5.86
C SER A 73 0.86 21.53 4.59
N ASN A 74 1.12 22.74 4.10
CA ASN A 74 2.32 23.08 3.32
C ASN A 74 3.65 22.69 4.04
N ASN A 75 3.60 22.19 5.29
CA ASN A 75 4.74 21.83 6.14
C ASN A 75 5.01 20.31 6.29
N LYS A 76 4.44 19.41 5.47
CA LYS A 76 4.58 17.94 5.68
C LYS A 76 5.03 17.14 4.46
N ILE A 77 5.85 17.73 3.60
CA ILE A 77 6.58 16.99 2.57
C ILE A 77 7.67 16.15 3.27
N ILE A 78 7.59 14.82 3.13
CA ILE A 78 8.57 13.89 3.69
C ILE A 78 9.45 13.33 2.58
N THR A 79 10.65 13.89 2.43
CA THR A 79 11.66 13.39 1.50
C THR A 79 12.45 12.24 2.14
N ASN A 80 13.03 11.36 1.32
CA ASN A 80 13.83 10.21 1.78
C ASN A 80 15.00 10.60 2.69
N SER A 81 15.54 11.81 2.53
CA SER A 81 16.64 12.35 3.30
C SER A 81 16.25 12.87 4.69
N GLN A 82 14.95 13.00 4.99
CA GLN A 82 14.51 13.51 6.27
C GLN A 82 14.58 12.44 7.36
N TYR A 83 15.04 12.84 8.54
CA TYR A 83 15.02 12.01 9.75
C TYR A 83 13.64 11.39 10.03
N ALA A 84 12.56 12.10 9.69
CA ALA A 84 11.19 11.60 9.81
C ALA A 84 10.96 10.32 9.01
N TYR A 85 11.45 10.23 7.77
CA TYR A 85 11.34 9.04 6.93
C TYR A 85 12.02 7.83 7.56
N ILE A 86 13.28 8.00 7.99
CA ILE A 86 14.06 6.95 8.64
C ILE A 86 13.36 6.46 9.91
N LYS A 87 12.79 7.37 10.71
CA LYS A 87 12.06 7.01 11.92
C LYS A 87 10.78 6.21 11.61
N ILE A 88 10.00 6.64 10.62
CA ILE A 88 8.79 5.93 10.16
C ILE A 88 9.15 4.51 9.72
N LYS A 89 10.17 4.39 8.87
CA LYS A 89 10.65 3.11 8.36
C LYS A 89 11.11 2.20 9.50
N ASN A 90 11.95 2.68 10.42
CA ASN A 90 12.42 1.90 11.56
C ASN A 90 11.28 1.43 12.46
N ASN A 91 10.27 2.28 12.68
CA ASN A 91 9.08 1.89 13.46
C ASN A 91 8.29 0.79 12.74
N PHE A 92 8.04 0.94 11.45
CA PHE A 92 7.38 -0.08 10.63
C PHE A 92 8.11 -1.42 10.72
N ILE A 93 9.42 -1.42 10.47
CA ILE A 93 10.25 -2.64 10.51
C ILE A 93 10.30 -3.26 11.92
N SER A 94 10.37 -2.45 12.98
CA SER A 94 10.29 -2.94 14.36
C SER A 94 8.96 -3.64 14.62
N ASN A 95 7.84 -3.06 14.16
CA ASN A 95 6.51 -3.67 14.31
C ASN A 95 6.41 -5.00 13.58
N ILE A 96 6.86 -5.09 12.32
CA ILE A 96 6.84 -6.33 11.55
C ILE A 96 7.71 -7.41 12.22
N ASN A 97 8.88 -7.05 12.74
CA ASN A 97 9.74 -8.00 13.47
C ASN A 97 9.09 -8.52 14.76
N GLN A 98 8.39 -7.67 15.50
CA GLN A 98 7.64 -8.11 16.69
C GLN A 98 6.51 -9.08 16.32
N ILE A 99 5.81 -8.81 15.21
CA ILE A 99 4.77 -9.70 14.68
C ILE A 99 5.38 -11.06 14.29
N SER A 100 6.50 -11.04 13.58
CA SER A 100 7.26 -12.23 13.19
C SER A 100 7.69 -13.04 14.40
N TYR A 101 8.29 -12.40 15.41
CA TYR A 101 8.72 -13.05 16.64
C TYR A 101 7.56 -13.77 17.35
N LYS A 102 6.42 -13.10 17.52
CA LYS A 102 5.23 -13.69 18.14
C LYS A 102 4.69 -14.89 17.34
N CYS A 103 4.72 -14.83 16.01
CA CYS A 103 4.31 -15.95 15.16
C CYS A 103 5.25 -17.16 15.34
N VAL A 104 6.56 -16.92 15.39
CA VAL A 104 7.57 -17.96 15.67
C VAL A 104 7.37 -18.60 17.04
N GLU A 105 7.15 -17.81 18.10
CA GLU A 105 6.87 -18.32 19.45
C GLU A 105 5.66 -19.25 19.51
N ASN A 106 4.63 -18.95 18.70
CA ASN A 106 3.39 -19.71 18.65
C ASN A 106 3.36 -20.77 17.53
N GLN A 107 4.50 -21.00 16.87
CA GLN A 107 4.63 -21.98 15.77
C GLN A 107 3.66 -21.72 14.61
N VAL A 108 3.30 -20.47 14.37
CA VAL A 108 2.44 -20.03 13.27
C VAL A 108 3.30 -19.47 12.16
N GLN A 109 3.08 -19.91 10.92
CA GLN A 109 3.80 -19.35 9.79
C GLN A 109 3.29 -17.95 9.45
N LEU A 110 4.18 -16.97 9.38
CA LEU A 110 3.88 -15.64 8.89
C LEU A 110 4.29 -15.51 7.42
N ILE A 111 3.36 -15.06 6.58
CA ILE A 111 3.60 -14.65 5.20
C ILE A 111 3.44 -13.15 5.12
N LEU A 112 4.46 -12.47 4.61
CA LEU A 112 4.43 -11.03 4.38
C LEU A 112 4.01 -10.74 2.94
N THR A 113 3.19 -9.72 2.72
CA THR A 113 2.73 -9.31 1.38
C THR A 113 3.54 -8.13 0.88
N THR A 114 4.01 -8.19 -0.36
CA THR A 114 4.62 -7.03 -1.05
C THR A 114 3.55 -6.22 -1.76
N MET A 115 3.68 -4.89 -1.75
CA MET A 115 2.61 -3.99 -2.18
C MET A 115 2.92 -3.37 -3.55
N PRO A 116 2.07 -3.56 -4.58
CA PRO A 116 2.18 -2.83 -5.84
C PRO A 116 1.54 -1.44 -5.73
N ASP A 117 1.93 -0.48 -6.58
CA ASP A 117 1.31 0.84 -6.66
C ASP A 117 1.01 1.23 -8.11
N ASN A 118 0.13 2.21 -8.30
CA ASN A 118 -0.07 2.80 -9.62
C ASN A 118 1.08 3.76 -9.98
N TYR A 119 1.86 3.37 -11.00
CA TYR A 119 3.04 4.11 -11.45
C TYR A 119 2.69 5.20 -12.47
N LEU A 120 1.54 5.09 -13.13
CA LEU A 120 1.15 5.96 -14.24
C LEU A 120 0.45 7.25 -13.82
N LEU A 121 0.28 7.47 -12.51
CA LEU A 121 -0.26 8.72 -11.96
C LEU A 121 0.85 9.73 -11.60
N PRO A 122 0.58 11.05 -11.75
CA PRO A 122 1.54 12.10 -11.42
C PRO A 122 1.98 12.07 -9.95
N PRO A 123 3.18 12.53 -9.61
CA PRO A 123 3.69 12.50 -8.25
C PRO A 123 2.87 13.33 -7.26
N LEU A 124 2.91 12.93 -6.00
CA LEU A 124 2.17 13.53 -4.90
C LEU A 124 3.09 14.39 -4.03
N GLY A 125 2.74 15.67 -3.83
CA GLY A 125 3.51 16.58 -2.96
C GLY A 125 4.91 16.90 -3.49
N ILE A 126 5.00 17.56 -4.64
CA ILE A 126 6.28 17.92 -5.27
C ILE A 126 7.06 18.87 -4.34
N SER A 127 8.29 18.47 -4.00
CA SER A 127 9.23 19.30 -3.24
C SER A 127 10.03 20.20 -4.17
N ASN A 128 10.08 21.50 -3.87
CA ASN A 128 10.89 22.47 -4.61
C ASN A 128 12.35 22.53 -4.11
N ASN A 129 12.97 21.37 -3.84
CA ASN A 129 14.39 21.33 -3.47
C ASN A 129 15.25 21.56 -4.72
N LYS A 130 16.05 22.63 -4.74
CA LYS A 130 16.93 22.99 -5.87
C LYS A 130 18.10 22.03 -6.07
N GLU A 131 18.42 21.19 -5.09
CA GLU A 131 19.55 20.25 -5.15
C GLU A 131 19.18 18.89 -5.79
N GLU A 132 17.90 18.61 -5.97
CA GLU A 132 17.41 17.37 -6.56
C GLU A 132 16.62 17.62 -7.84
N VAL A 133 16.60 16.63 -8.74
CA VAL A 133 15.72 16.68 -9.92
C VAL A 133 14.28 16.63 -9.42
N SER A 134 13.49 17.65 -9.78
CA SER A 134 12.09 17.73 -9.38
C SER A 134 11.29 16.49 -9.80
N THR A 135 10.39 16.05 -8.94
CA THR A 135 9.67 14.77 -9.11
C THR A 135 8.79 14.75 -10.37
N ASP A 136 8.24 15.89 -10.78
CA ASP A 136 7.49 16.07 -12.03
C ASP A 136 8.36 15.92 -13.28
N ILE A 137 9.63 16.37 -13.23
CA ILE A 137 10.61 16.15 -14.29
C ILE A 137 10.94 14.66 -14.38
N LEU A 138 11.13 13.97 -13.25
CA LEU A 138 11.34 12.51 -13.24
C LEU A 138 10.16 11.78 -13.89
N PHE A 139 8.93 12.17 -13.54
CA PHE A 139 7.72 11.58 -14.13
C PHE A 139 7.62 11.83 -15.64
N SER A 140 7.92 13.06 -16.06
CA SER A 140 7.93 13.43 -17.49
C SER A 140 8.97 12.62 -18.27
N ASN A 141 10.17 12.43 -17.69
CA ASN A 141 11.21 11.60 -18.27
C ASN A 141 10.79 10.13 -18.34
N ALA A 142 10.10 9.60 -17.32
CA ALA A 142 9.57 8.25 -17.35
C ALA A 142 8.58 8.04 -18.50
N ARG A 143 7.66 9.01 -18.70
CA ARG A 143 6.71 9.00 -19.81
C ARG A 143 7.38 9.14 -21.18
N MET A 144 8.41 9.97 -21.30
CA MET A 144 9.18 10.07 -22.56
C MET A 144 9.92 8.77 -22.86
N ALA A 145 10.57 8.18 -21.87
CA ALA A 145 11.24 6.88 -22.02
C ALA A 145 10.26 5.80 -22.48
N LEU A 146 9.03 5.79 -21.94
CA LEU A 146 8.00 4.82 -22.32
C LEU A 146 7.41 5.08 -23.70
N ILE A 147 6.88 6.29 -23.94
CA ILE A 147 6.02 6.60 -25.09
C ILE A 147 6.85 6.98 -26.32
N ARG A 148 7.87 7.81 -26.14
CA ARG A 148 8.67 8.35 -27.25
C ARG A 148 9.80 7.40 -27.62
N ASP A 149 10.54 6.93 -26.61
CA ASP A 149 11.78 6.18 -26.83
C ASP A 149 11.56 4.66 -26.87
N GLY A 150 10.39 4.18 -26.41
CA GLY A 150 10.10 2.74 -26.28
C GLY A 150 11.05 2.02 -25.30
N ASN A 151 11.78 2.74 -24.46
CA ASN A 151 12.77 2.20 -23.53
C ASN A 151 12.10 1.83 -22.20
N ILE A 152 11.49 0.65 -22.20
CA ILE A 152 10.73 0.11 -21.05
C ILE A 152 11.59 0.04 -19.78
N SER A 153 12.84 -0.45 -19.88
CA SER A 153 13.73 -0.58 -18.70
C SER A 153 14.00 0.77 -18.03
N THR A 154 14.23 1.81 -18.84
CA THR A 154 14.43 3.18 -18.33
C THR A 154 13.14 3.75 -17.76
N ALA A 155 12.01 3.51 -18.42
CA ALA A 155 10.71 3.94 -17.93
C ALA A 155 10.39 3.35 -16.55
N VAL A 156 10.54 2.04 -16.37
CA VAL A 156 10.31 1.35 -15.08
C VAL A 156 11.18 1.96 -13.97
N LYS A 157 12.48 2.15 -14.23
CA LYS A 157 13.40 2.75 -13.26
C LYS A 157 12.98 4.16 -12.88
N LEU A 158 12.58 4.98 -13.86
CA LEU A 158 12.17 6.35 -13.62
C LEU A 158 10.83 6.43 -12.90
N PHE A 159 9.84 5.59 -13.22
CA PHE A 159 8.57 5.55 -12.51
C PHE A 159 8.72 5.14 -11.04
N LYS A 160 9.54 4.12 -10.75
CA LYS A 160 9.91 3.75 -9.37
C LYS A 160 10.53 4.94 -8.63
N LYS A 161 11.50 5.61 -9.26
CA LYS A 161 12.15 6.79 -8.68
C LYS A 161 11.16 7.94 -8.45
N THR A 162 10.23 8.19 -9.38
CA THR A 162 9.16 9.18 -9.21
C THR A 162 8.32 8.88 -7.98
N LYS A 163 7.87 7.63 -7.82
CA LYS A 163 7.09 7.19 -6.66
C LYS A 163 7.85 7.40 -5.35
N ASP A 164 9.10 6.96 -5.28
CA ASP A 164 9.90 7.08 -4.06
C ASP A 164 10.24 8.53 -3.71
N SER A 165 10.10 9.44 -4.68
CA SER A 165 10.24 10.89 -4.55
C SER A 165 8.90 11.62 -4.32
N ASP A 166 7.80 10.90 -4.04
CA ASP A 166 6.58 11.52 -3.52
C ASP A 166 6.88 12.22 -2.18
N GLY A 167 6.48 13.48 -2.07
CA GLY A 167 6.53 14.21 -0.81
C GLY A 167 5.34 13.91 0.10
N LEU A 168 4.19 13.59 -0.51
CA LEU A 168 3.02 13.04 0.17
C LEU A 168 2.95 11.55 -0.16
N ARG A 169 3.53 10.70 0.67
CA ARG A 169 3.71 9.27 0.37
C ARG A 169 2.42 8.53 0.66
N LEU A 170 1.56 8.44 -0.33
CA LEU A 170 0.45 7.48 -0.31
C LEU A 170 0.90 6.11 -0.78
N ARG A 171 1.83 6.09 -1.73
CA ARG A 171 2.41 4.90 -2.34
C ARG A 171 3.54 4.33 -1.49
N VAL A 172 3.72 3.02 -1.51
CA VAL A 172 4.76 2.32 -0.73
C VAL A 172 6.12 2.51 -1.39
N PRO A 173 7.14 3.09 -0.73
CA PRO A 173 8.47 3.20 -1.32
C PRO A 173 9.12 1.83 -1.57
N GLU A 174 9.97 1.71 -2.60
CA GLU A 174 10.52 0.41 -3.03
C GLU A 174 11.28 -0.33 -1.90
N ASP A 175 12.00 0.42 -1.05
CA ASP A 175 12.81 -0.11 0.03
C ASP A 175 11.97 -0.77 1.16
N PHE A 176 10.69 -0.42 1.32
CA PHE A 176 9.78 -1.11 2.23
C PHE A 176 9.47 -2.53 1.73
N ASN A 177 9.22 -2.69 0.42
CA ASN A 177 9.00 -4.01 -0.17
C ASN A 177 10.26 -4.88 -0.09
N GLU A 178 11.44 -4.29 -0.29
CA GLU A 178 12.72 -4.98 -0.11
C GLU A 178 12.90 -5.48 1.32
N ASP A 179 12.61 -4.64 2.32
CA ASP A 179 12.69 -5.05 3.72
C ASP A 179 11.70 -6.16 4.08
N MET A 180 10.46 -6.09 3.57
CA MET A 180 9.47 -7.15 3.77
C MET A 180 9.94 -8.48 3.18
N LYS A 181 10.56 -8.46 2.00
CA LYS A 181 11.19 -9.65 1.39
C LYS A 181 12.32 -10.19 2.28
N ASN A 182 13.18 -9.32 2.79
CA ASN A 182 14.30 -9.70 3.65
C ASN A 182 13.83 -10.31 4.98
N ILE A 183 12.79 -9.76 5.62
CA ILE A 183 12.24 -10.30 6.88
C ILE A 183 11.59 -11.68 6.67
N SER A 184 10.93 -11.90 5.53
CA SER A 184 10.17 -13.12 5.26
C SER A 184 11.01 -14.38 4.99
N PHE A 185 12.34 -14.25 4.85
CA PHE A 185 13.24 -15.34 4.45
C PHE A 185 12.74 -16.17 3.25
N GLY A 186 12.10 -15.52 2.27
CA GLY A 186 11.68 -16.14 1.00
C GLY A 186 10.22 -16.58 0.91
N ASN A 187 9.45 -16.56 2.00
CA ASN A 187 8.02 -16.90 2.00
C ASN A 187 7.14 -15.64 2.00
N THR A 188 7.20 -14.86 0.92
CA THR A 188 6.32 -13.69 0.70
C THR A 188 5.18 -14.00 -0.25
N ALA A 189 4.03 -13.37 -0.01
CA ALA A 189 3.01 -13.19 -1.03
C ALA A 189 3.47 -12.06 -1.96
N ASP A 190 4.14 -12.41 -3.08
CA ASP A 190 4.75 -11.42 -3.98
C ASP A 190 3.76 -10.77 -4.94
N VAL A 191 2.77 -10.07 -4.38
CA VAL A 191 1.75 -9.34 -5.15
C VAL A 191 2.39 -8.23 -6.00
N TYR A 192 3.47 -7.62 -5.53
CA TYR A 192 4.25 -6.65 -6.30
C TYR A 192 4.65 -7.18 -7.69
N SER A 193 5.29 -8.35 -7.74
CA SER A 193 5.72 -8.96 -9.01
C SER A 193 4.53 -9.45 -9.83
N GLU A 194 3.48 -9.95 -9.19
CA GLU A 194 2.27 -10.39 -9.88
C GLU A 194 1.61 -9.24 -10.66
N PHE A 195 1.49 -8.07 -10.03
CA PHE A 195 0.93 -6.90 -10.69
C PHE A 195 1.81 -6.47 -11.86
N ALA A 196 3.12 -6.40 -11.68
CA ALA A 196 4.04 -6.06 -12.77
C ALA A 196 3.89 -7.03 -13.95
N ASN A 197 3.84 -8.35 -13.71
CA ASN A 197 3.70 -9.35 -14.76
C ASN A 197 2.38 -9.27 -15.53
N ASN A 198 1.32 -8.74 -14.91
CA ASN A 198 0.00 -8.57 -15.51
C ASN A 198 -0.27 -7.12 -15.98
N SER A 199 0.76 -6.27 -16.01
CA SER A 199 0.65 -4.88 -16.44
C SER A 199 1.37 -4.64 -17.75
N PRO A 200 0.85 -3.78 -18.65
CA PRO A 200 1.55 -3.41 -19.87
C PRO A 200 2.96 -2.90 -19.59
N ASN A 201 3.94 -3.47 -20.29
CA ASN A 201 5.36 -3.12 -20.15
C ASN A 201 5.95 -3.37 -18.74
N GLY A 202 5.28 -4.13 -17.87
CA GLY A 202 5.73 -4.32 -16.50
C GLY A 202 5.50 -3.10 -15.59
N ILE A 203 4.60 -2.18 -15.96
CA ILE A 203 4.36 -0.92 -15.24
C ILE A 203 2.90 -0.89 -14.79
N PRO A 204 2.61 -1.21 -13.52
CA PRO A 204 1.24 -1.21 -13.02
C PRO A 204 0.56 0.16 -13.13
N GLY A 205 -0.64 0.14 -13.72
CA GLY A 205 -1.41 1.32 -14.05
C GLY A 205 -2.89 1.19 -13.75
N ASN A 206 -3.70 1.99 -14.45
CA ASN A 206 -5.14 2.10 -14.23
C ASN A 206 -5.93 0.82 -14.61
N GLU A 207 -5.28 -0.15 -15.26
CA GLU A 207 -5.85 -1.47 -15.51
C GLU A 207 -5.98 -2.30 -14.22
N LEU A 208 -5.04 -2.16 -13.28
CA LEU A 208 -5.07 -2.86 -11.99
C LEU A 208 -5.40 -1.97 -10.79
N PHE A 209 -5.54 -0.66 -11.00
CA PHE A 209 -5.80 0.32 -9.95
C PHE A 209 -6.92 1.31 -10.30
N LEU A 210 -7.68 1.70 -9.28
CA LEU A 210 -8.71 2.72 -9.39
C LEU A 210 -8.16 4.13 -9.14
N ASP A 211 -7.12 4.24 -8.31
CA ASP A 211 -6.38 5.46 -8.02
C ASP A 211 -4.89 5.16 -7.79
N TYR A 212 -4.23 5.88 -6.88
CA TYR A 212 -2.81 5.70 -6.57
C TYR A 212 -2.48 4.34 -5.94
N ILE A 213 -3.41 3.80 -5.15
CA ILE A 213 -3.15 2.67 -4.26
C ILE A 213 -4.27 1.63 -4.25
N HIS A 214 -5.52 2.01 -4.53
CA HIS A 214 -6.64 1.10 -4.44
C HIS A 214 -6.70 0.18 -5.67
N PRO A 215 -6.57 -1.15 -5.51
CA PRO A 215 -6.66 -2.08 -6.63
C PRO A 215 -8.07 -2.05 -7.26
N SER A 216 -8.13 -2.23 -8.58
CA SER A 216 -9.38 -2.48 -9.32
C SER A 216 -9.91 -3.88 -9.01
N LYS A 217 -11.07 -4.24 -9.58
CA LYS A 217 -11.56 -5.62 -9.51
C LYS A 217 -10.49 -6.62 -9.98
N ASP A 218 -9.89 -6.34 -11.13
CA ASP A 218 -8.85 -7.20 -11.72
C ASP A 218 -7.59 -7.23 -10.84
N GLY A 219 -7.22 -6.10 -10.22
CA GLY A 219 -6.16 -6.05 -9.22
C GLY A 219 -6.47 -6.90 -7.98
N LEU A 220 -7.70 -6.84 -7.45
CA LEU A 220 -8.14 -7.67 -6.32
C LEU A 220 -8.13 -9.16 -6.67
N ASP A 221 -8.54 -9.53 -7.88
CA ASP A 221 -8.50 -10.92 -8.37
C ASP A 221 -7.05 -11.44 -8.42
N LEU A 222 -6.08 -10.61 -8.81
CA LEU A 222 -4.66 -10.97 -8.76
C LEU A 222 -4.17 -11.17 -7.32
N ILE A 223 -4.53 -10.28 -6.38
CA ILE A 223 -4.19 -10.45 -4.96
C ILE A 223 -4.75 -11.77 -4.43
N ALA A 224 -6.02 -12.05 -4.70
CA ALA A 224 -6.67 -13.29 -4.29
C ALA A 224 -5.95 -14.53 -4.88
N SER A 225 -5.56 -14.47 -6.15
CA SER A 225 -4.80 -15.52 -6.83
C SER A 225 -3.45 -15.79 -6.15
N VAL A 226 -2.71 -14.74 -5.78
CA VAL A 226 -1.44 -14.86 -5.06
C VAL A 226 -1.65 -15.56 -3.71
N TYR A 227 -2.65 -15.14 -2.93
CA TYR A 227 -2.92 -15.74 -1.62
C TYR A 227 -3.39 -17.18 -1.72
N ALA A 228 -4.26 -17.50 -2.68
CA ALA A 228 -4.68 -18.87 -2.92
C ALA A 228 -3.47 -19.78 -3.21
N ARG A 229 -2.54 -19.32 -4.06
CA ARG A 229 -1.29 -20.07 -4.34
C ARG A 229 -0.44 -20.25 -3.09
N VAL A 230 -0.26 -19.21 -2.27
CA VAL A 230 0.48 -19.32 -1.00
C VAL A 230 -0.14 -20.36 -0.08
N ILE A 231 -1.46 -20.30 0.12
CA ILE A 231 -2.20 -21.22 1.01
C ILE A 231 -2.09 -22.66 0.51
N ILE A 232 -2.29 -22.88 -0.80
CA ILE A 232 -2.26 -24.21 -1.39
C ILE A 232 -0.84 -24.78 -1.38
N ASN A 233 0.17 -23.99 -1.74
CA ASN A 233 1.57 -24.42 -1.68
C ASN A 233 1.95 -24.83 -0.26
N ASN A 234 1.49 -24.08 0.74
CA ASN A 234 1.70 -24.39 2.14
C ASN A 234 1.03 -25.70 2.55
N TYR A 235 -0.25 -25.85 2.23
CA TYR A 235 -1.01 -27.07 2.51
C TYR A 235 -0.36 -28.30 1.87
N CYS A 236 -0.02 -28.22 0.57
CA CYS A 236 0.63 -29.29 -0.16
C CYS A 236 1.99 -29.67 0.46
N SER A 237 2.81 -28.67 0.79
CA SER A 237 4.13 -28.90 1.42
C SER A 237 4.00 -29.57 2.78
N LYS A 238 3.06 -29.13 3.62
CA LYS A 238 2.81 -29.71 4.96
C LYS A 238 2.32 -31.15 4.90
N ASN A 239 1.59 -31.52 3.85
CA ASN A 239 0.98 -32.84 3.68
C ASN A 239 1.75 -33.76 2.72
N ASN A 240 2.92 -33.35 2.20
CA ASN A 240 3.68 -34.07 1.17
C ASN A 240 2.85 -34.43 -0.08
N ILE A 241 1.93 -33.54 -0.45
CA ILE A 241 1.09 -33.69 -1.65
C ILE A 241 1.80 -32.99 -2.81
N LYS A 242 1.86 -33.64 -3.98
CA LYS A 242 2.33 -32.97 -5.20
C LYS A 242 1.38 -31.83 -5.55
N ASN A 243 1.96 -30.65 -5.69
CA ASN A 243 1.20 -29.49 -6.09
C ASN A 243 0.96 -29.52 -7.61
N GLU A 244 -0.26 -29.89 -8.01
CA GLU A 244 -0.73 -29.84 -9.41
C GLU A 244 -1.57 -28.58 -9.67
N PHE A 245 -1.52 -27.58 -8.78
CA PHE A 245 -2.37 -26.41 -8.88
C PHE A 245 -1.96 -25.52 -10.05
N GLU A 246 -2.77 -25.55 -11.11
CA GLU A 246 -2.76 -24.54 -12.16
C GLU A 246 -3.46 -23.27 -11.63
N PRO A 247 -2.93 -22.07 -11.88
CA PRO A 247 -3.56 -20.83 -11.42
C PRO A 247 -4.99 -20.73 -11.97
N VAL A 248 -5.96 -20.52 -11.08
CA VAL A 248 -7.35 -20.30 -11.47
C VAL A 248 -7.42 -19.00 -12.26
N ASN A 249 -7.89 -19.11 -13.51
CA ASN A 249 -8.25 -17.96 -14.32
C ASN A 249 -9.62 -17.48 -13.81
N PHE A 250 -9.61 -16.48 -12.92
CA PHE A 250 -10.83 -15.89 -12.35
C PHE A 250 -11.61 -15.15 -13.45
N SER A 251 -12.38 -15.90 -14.24
CA SER A 251 -13.31 -15.35 -15.24
C SER A 251 -14.69 -15.04 -14.66
N GLU A 252 -14.94 -15.38 -13.39
CA GLU A 252 -16.21 -15.14 -12.72
C GLU A 252 -16.21 -13.81 -11.96
N SER A 253 -17.35 -13.11 -12.03
CA SER A 253 -17.56 -11.79 -11.45
C SER A 253 -17.65 -11.83 -9.92
N ILE A 254 -16.83 -11.03 -9.24
CA ILE A 254 -17.06 -10.62 -7.83
C ILE A 254 -18.47 -10.04 -7.70
N SER A 255 -19.11 -10.27 -6.56
CA SER A 255 -20.48 -9.83 -6.27
C SER A 255 -20.69 -8.33 -6.52
N ILE A 256 -21.89 -7.97 -6.98
CA ILE A 256 -22.28 -6.58 -7.29
C ILE A 256 -22.16 -5.67 -6.06
N GLU A 257 -22.29 -6.21 -4.84
CA GLU A 257 -22.25 -5.44 -3.59
C GLU A 257 -20.84 -4.91 -3.27
N ASP A 258 -19.78 -5.71 -3.48
CA ASP A 258 -18.39 -5.28 -3.28
C ASP A 258 -17.98 -4.19 -4.29
N SER A 259 -18.53 -4.26 -5.51
CA SER A 259 -18.31 -3.27 -6.56
C SER A 259 -18.89 -1.89 -6.22
N VAL A 260 -20.03 -1.83 -5.49
CA VAL A 260 -20.66 -0.57 -5.10
C VAL A 260 -19.84 0.17 -4.05
N LEU A 261 -19.28 -0.54 -3.05
CA LEU A 261 -18.44 0.08 -2.03
C LEU A 261 -17.11 0.56 -2.63
N ALA A 262 -16.49 -0.27 -3.48
CA ALA A 262 -15.28 0.12 -4.20
C ALA A 262 -15.54 1.36 -5.07
N LYS A 263 -16.60 1.37 -5.89
CA LYS A 263 -16.95 2.50 -6.75
C LYS A 263 -17.21 3.80 -5.99
N LYS A 264 -17.93 3.74 -4.87
CA LYS A 264 -18.14 4.91 -3.99
C LYS A 264 -16.82 5.49 -3.46
N ARG A 265 -15.85 4.63 -3.12
CA ARG A 265 -14.50 5.07 -2.71
C ARG A 265 -13.76 5.75 -3.85
N VAL A 266 -13.81 5.20 -5.06
CA VAL A 266 -13.19 5.80 -6.26
C VAL A 266 -13.75 7.17 -6.58
N ASP A 267 -15.09 7.29 -6.64
CA ASP A 267 -15.75 8.54 -6.99
C ASP A 267 -15.39 9.66 -5.99
N ARG A 268 -15.27 9.30 -4.71
CA ARG A 268 -14.87 10.20 -3.62
C ARG A 268 -13.38 10.56 -3.67
N SER A 269 -12.47 9.60 -3.90
CA SER A 269 -11.03 9.85 -4.14
C SER A 269 -10.81 10.80 -5.32
N LEU A 270 -11.53 10.59 -6.43
CA LEU A 270 -11.45 11.46 -7.62
C LEU A 270 -11.95 12.89 -7.33
N GLU A 271 -13.01 13.04 -6.53
CA GLU A 271 -13.50 14.35 -6.11
C GLU A 271 -12.48 15.09 -5.23
N LEU A 272 -11.81 14.37 -4.33
CA LEU A 272 -10.77 14.94 -3.48
C LEU A 272 -9.51 15.33 -4.28
N ILE A 273 -9.07 14.49 -5.22
CA ILE A 273 -7.98 14.83 -6.14
C ILE A 273 -8.32 16.08 -6.95
N LYS A 274 -9.58 16.24 -7.40
CA LYS A 274 -10.04 17.46 -8.07
C LYS A 274 -9.97 18.68 -7.14
N LYS A 275 -10.41 18.55 -5.88
CA LYS A 275 -10.32 19.62 -4.86
C LYS A 275 -8.86 20.02 -4.58
N LEU A 276 -7.96 19.06 -4.45
CA LEU A 276 -6.52 19.29 -4.25
C LEU A 276 -5.85 19.95 -5.46
N LYS A 277 -6.29 19.60 -6.68
CA LYS A 277 -5.84 20.30 -7.90
C LYS A 277 -6.37 21.73 -7.95
N SER A 278 -7.64 21.97 -7.62
CA SER A 278 -8.19 23.35 -7.63
C SER A 278 -7.50 24.28 -6.63
N THR A 279 -7.06 23.78 -5.46
CA THR A 279 -6.35 24.59 -4.46
C THR A 279 -4.89 24.90 -4.83
N GLN A 280 -4.25 24.11 -5.70
CA GLN A 280 -2.91 24.42 -6.23
C GLN A 280 -2.93 25.44 -7.39
N TYR A 281 -4.03 25.58 -8.13
CA TYR A 281 -4.11 26.54 -9.24
C TYR A 281 -4.65 27.93 -8.86
N GLU A 282 -5.36 28.08 -7.74
CA GLU A 282 -5.80 29.41 -7.29
C GLU A 282 -4.67 30.25 -6.67
N ASN A 283 -3.65 29.62 -6.08
CA ASN A 283 -2.50 30.35 -5.51
C ASN A 283 -1.45 30.80 -6.55
N ALA A 284 -1.55 30.34 -7.81
CA ALA A 284 -0.70 30.80 -8.91
C ALA A 284 -1.34 31.92 -9.75
N ALA A 285 -2.64 32.17 -9.60
CA ALA A 285 -3.37 33.20 -10.33
C ALA A 285 -3.48 34.54 -9.57
N GLY A 286 -2.97 34.61 -8.33
CA GLY A 286 -3.03 35.81 -7.47
C GLY A 286 -1.74 36.63 -7.36
N MET A 287 -0.69 36.30 -8.12
CA MET A 287 0.55 37.09 -8.18
C MET A 287 0.91 37.45 -9.62
N TYR A 288 0.08 38.31 -10.23
CA TYR A 288 0.47 39.23 -11.29
C TYR A 288 -0.20 40.58 -11.04
#